data_AF-A0A7L2UWV1-F1
#
_entry.id   AF-A0A7L2UWV1-F1
#
_cell.length_a   1.000
_cell.length_b   1.000
_cell.length_c   1.000
_cell.angle_alpha   90.00
_cell.angle_beta   90.00
_cell.angle_gamma   90.00
#
_symmetry.space_group_name_H-M   'P 1'
#
loop_
_entity.id
_entity.type
_entity.pdbx_description
1 polymer ?
#
loop_
_entity_poly.entity_id
_entity_poly.type
_entity_poly.pdbx_seq_one_letter_code
_entity_poly.pdbx_strand_id
1 'polypeptide(L)'
;MVEAAADMSWPLPAVLCPIANFCFYSSIYVSSLFLAALSLERYLSVVFPHHYKDRRRLRRVMAASVVLWLLACSHCSVVFVAEYYGGR
;
A
#
# COMPACT_ATOMS: atom_id res chain seq x y z
N MET A 1 -9.52 -11.08 12.95
CA MET A 1 -10.87 -11.34 13.49
C MET A 1 -11.42 -12.72 13.10
N VAL A 2 -10.94 -13.37 12.04
CA VAL A 2 -11.30 -14.77 11.72
C VAL A 2 -10.29 -15.80 12.28
N GLU A 3 -9.01 -15.42 12.37
CA GLU A 3 -7.92 -16.23 12.96
C GLU A 3 -8.12 -16.63 14.43
N ALA A 4 -8.79 -15.79 15.22
CA ALA A 4 -9.03 -16.04 16.64
C ALA A 4 -10.19 -17.02 16.89
N ALA A 5 -11.03 -17.28 15.87
CA ALA A 5 -12.18 -18.19 15.95
C ALA A 5 -11.84 -19.62 15.47
N ALA A 6 -10.65 -19.83 14.88
CA ALA A 6 -10.25 -21.09 14.25
C ALA A 6 -9.03 -21.75 14.94
N ASP A 7 -8.94 -21.72 16.28
CA ASP A 7 -7.86 -22.39 17.05
C ASP A 7 -6.43 -21.98 16.62
N MET A 8 -6.23 -20.72 16.16
CA MET A 8 -4.98 -20.24 15.53
C MET A 8 -4.55 -21.02 14.27
N SER A 9 -5.43 -21.85 13.70
CA SER A 9 -5.21 -22.56 12.44
C SER A 9 -5.72 -21.74 11.27
N TRP A 10 -4.81 -21.31 10.39
CA TRP A 10 -5.14 -20.57 9.18
C TRP A 10 -5.77 -21.55 8.16
N PRO A 11 -7.07 -21.41 7.81
CA PRO A 11 -7.79 -22.41 6.99
C PRO A 11 -7.49 -22.30 5.49
N LEU A 12 -6.86 -21.20 5.07
CA LEU A 12 -6.40 -21.00 3.70
C LEU A 12 -5.04 -21.69 3.50
N PRO A 13 -4.60 -21.87 2.25
CA PRO A 13 -3.26 -22.36 1.96
C PRO A 13 -2.19 -21.62 2.78
N ALA A 14 -1.19 -22.36 3.28
CA ALA A 14 -0.13 -21.81 4.12
C ALA A 14 0.60 -20.61 3.47
N VAL A 15 0.58 -20.54 2.13
CA VAL A 15 1.16 -19.44 1.34
C VAL A 15 0.37 -18.13 1.42
N LEU A 16 -0.93 -18.18 1.71
CA LEU A 16 -1.78 -16.98 1.80
C LEU A 16 -1.60 -16.22 3.11
N CYS A 17 -1.16 -16.89 4.18
CA CYS A 17 -0.88 -16.26 5.47
C CYS A 17 0.19 -15.13 5.35
N PRO A 18 1.39 -15.38 4.81
CA PRO A 18 2.40 -14.32 4.65
C PRO A 18 1.99 -13.27 3.60
N ILE A 19 1.21 -13.65 2.57
CA ILE A 19 0.73 -12.72 1.53
C ILE A 19 -0.27 -11.71 2.12
N ALA A 20 -1.25 -12.21 2.88
CA ALA A 20 -2.22 -11.37 3.55
C ALA A 20 -1.52 -10.40 4.51
N ASN A 21 -0.56 -10.90 5.30
CA ASN A 21 0.23 -10.09 6.21
C ASN A 21 1.00 -8.97 5.48
N PHE A 22 1.68 -9.32 4.38
CA PHE A 22 2.41 -8.34 3.56
C PHE A 22 1.49 -7.26 2.99
N CYS A 23 0.33 -7.65 2.45
CA CYS A 23 -0.65 -6.71 1.91
C CYS A 23 -1.20 -5.76 2.98
N PHE A 24 -1.51 -6.29 4.18
CA PHE A 24 -1.98 -5.49 5.30
C PHE A 24 -0.95 -4.44 5.72
N TYR A 25 0.29 -4.84 5.96
CA TYR A 25 1.35 -3.90 6.36
C TYR A 25 1.65 -2.89 5.25
N SER A 26 1.77 -3.34 4.00
CA SER A 26 2.02 -2.46 2.84
C SER A 26 0.93 -1.39 2.71
N SER A 27 -0.34 -1.77 2.82
CA SER A 27 -1.47 -0.83 2.77
C SER A 27 -1.44 0.20 3.91
N ILE A 28 -1.11 -0.23 5.13
CA ILE A 28 -0.97 0.67 6.29
C ILE A 28 0.17 1.68 6.06
N TYR A 29 1.33 1.23 5.59
CA TYR A 29 2.46 2.11 5.31
C TYR A 29 2.15 3.11 4.21
N VAL A 30 1.55 2.66 3.10
CA VAL A 30 1.15 3.51 1.98
C VAL A 30 0.16 4.58 2.41
N SER A 31 -0.88 4.19 3.16
CA SER A 31 -1.87 5.12 3.67
C SER A 31 -1.23 6.15 4.61
N SER A 32 -0.37 5.70 5.53
CA SER A 32 0.33 6.59 6.49
C SER A 32 1.23 7.60 5.78
N LEU A 33 2.00 7.16 4.78
CA LEU A 33 2.86 8.03 3.99
C LEU A 33 2.05 9.01 3.13
N PHE A 34 0.92 8.57 2.58
CA PHE A 34 0.00 9.44 1.83
C PHE A 34 -0.60 10.52 2.73
N LEU A 35 -1.05 10.16 3.94
CA LEU A 35 -1.55 11.11 4.93
C LEU A 35 -0.48 12.09 5.38
N ALA A 36 0.76 11.63 5.59
CA ALA A 36 1.90 12.49 5.92
C ALA A 36 2.22 13.46 4.78
N ALA A 37 2.16 13.04 3.53
CA ALA A 37 2.34 13.92 2.38
C ALA A 37 1.22 14.98 2.29
N LEU A 38 -0.05 14.55 2.47
CA LEU A 38 -1.20 15.45 2.51
C LEU A 38 -1.07 16.51 3.61
N SER A 39 -0.62 16.13 4.81
CA SER A 39 -0.47 17.05 5.93
C SER A 39 0.62 18.09 5.66
N LEU A 40 1.78 17.66 5.14
CA LEU A 40 2.88 18.52 4.72
C LEU A 40 2.45 19.53 3.65
N GLU A 41 1.60 19.13 2.73
CA GLU A 41 1.15 20.03 1.67
C GLU A 41 0.10 21.04 2.13
N ARG A 42 -0.77 20.67 3.08
CA ARG A 42 -1.65 21.64 3.73
C ARG A 42 -0.82 22.64 4.53
N TYR A 43 0.21 22.17 5.24
CA TYR A 43 1.14 23.03 5.98
C TYR A 43 1.86 24.02 5.06
N LEU A 44 2.48 23.53 3.98
CA LEU A 44 3.20 24.37 3.02
C LEU A 44 2.29 25.33 2.26
N SER A 45 1.03 24.97 1.99
CA SER A 45 0.06 25.87 1.36
C SER A 45 -0.36 27.02 2.27
N VAL A 46 -0.29 26.85 3.59
CA VAL A 46 -0.59 27.90 4.58
C VAL A 46 0.62 28.82 4.75
N VAL A 47 1.83 28.25 4.83
CA VAL A 47 3.07 29.02 5.02
C VAL A 47 3.51 29.75 3.75
N PHE A 48 3.29 29.19 2.55
CA PHE A 48 3.73 29.77 1.27
C PHE A 48 2.59 29.86 0.24
N PRO A 49 1.85 30.99 0.18
CA PRO A 49 0.57 31.04 -0.52
C PRO A 49 0.60 31.13 -2.07
N HIS A 50 1.72 31.42 -2.76
CA HIS A 50 1.58 31.93 -4.14
C HIS A 50 2.36 31.28 -5.32
N HIS A 51 3.52 30.61 -5.15
CA HIS A 51 4.33 30.27 -6.35
C HIS A 51 4.60 28.78 -6.66
N TYR A 52 4.17 27.83 -5.82
CA TYR A 52 4.53 26.40 -5.99
C TYR A 52 3.34 25.42 -6.01
N LYS A 53 2.11 25.92 -6.05
CA LYS A 53 0.88 25.14 -5.80
C LYS A 53 0.55 24.12 -6.89
N ASP A 54 0.97 24.37 -8.13
CA ASP A 54 0.66 23.49 -9.27
C ASP A 54 1.57 22.25 -9.35
N ARG A 55 2.89 22.44 -9.24
CA ARG A 55 3.88 21.34 -9.29
C ARG A 55 3.78 20.37 -8.11
N ARG A 56 3.42 20.84 -6.91
CA ARG A 56 3.31 19.94 -5.73
C ARG A 56 2.09 19.04 -5.82
N ARG A 57 0.94 19.55 -6.30
CA ARG A 57 -0.25 18.75 -6.56
C ARG A 57 0.04 17.65 -7.59
N LEU A 58 0.75 17.99 -8.66
CA LEU A 58 1.26 17.03 -9.64
C LEU A 58 2.19 15.98 -9.02
N ARG A 59 3.17 16.38 -8.20
CA ARG A 59 4.07 15.43 -7.51
C ARG A 59 3.34 14.50 -6.56
N ARG A 60 2.29 14.97 -5.90
CA ARG A 60 1.46 14.20 -4.98
C ARG A 60 0.61 13.15 -5.71
N VAL A 61 -0.02 13.56 -6.81
CA VAL A 61 -0.79 12.67 -7.68
C VAL A 61 0.14 11.66 -8.36
N MET A 62 1.32 12.09 -8.81
CA MET A 62 2.35 11.19 -9.35
C MET A 62 2.85 10.21 -8.29
N ALA A 63 3.12 10.66 -7.05
CA ALA A 63 3.56 9.77 -5.99
C ALA A 63 2.50 8.73 -5.64
N ALA A 64 1.24 9.15 -5.49
CA ALA A 64 0.12 8.24 -5.26
C ALA A 64 -0.04 7.26 -6.43
N SER A 65 0.06 7.74 -7.67
CA SER A 65 -0.01 6.91 -8.87
C SER A 65 1.13 5.88 -8.93
N VAL A 66 2.38 6.29 -8.66
CA VAL A 66 3.55 5.41 -8.60
C VAL A 66 3.39 4.37 -7.50
N VAL A 67 2.91 4.76 -6.31
CA VAL A 67 2.66 3.82 -5.22
C VAL A 67 1.58 2.83 -5.58
N LEU A 68 0.49 3.28 -6.20
CA LEU A 68 -0.58 2.40 -6.67
C LEU A 68 -0.07 1.42 -7.74
N TRP A 69 0.79 1.89 -8.64
CA TRP A 69 1.43 1.08 -9.68
C TRP A 69 2.34 0.02 -9.08
N LEU A 70 3.20 0.39 -8.12
CA LEU A 70 4.08 -0.54 -7.42
C LEU A 70 3.28 -1.57 -6.62
N LEU A 71 2.19 -1.14 -5.96
CA LEU A 71 1.29 -2.06 -5.27
C LEU A 71 0.67 -3.05 -6.26
N ALA A 72 0.16 -2.56 -7.39
CA ALA A 72 -0.43 -3.41 -8.43
C ALA A 72 0.58 -4.39 -9.02
N CYS A 73 1.79 -3.94 -9.37
CA CYS A 73 2.86 -4.82 -9.82
C CYS A 73 3.27 -5.83 -8.76
N SER A 74 3.37 -5.41 -7.50
CA SER A 74 3.70 -6.32 -6.39
C SER A 74 2.61 -7.37 -6.21
N HIS A 75 1.33 -6.97 -6.29
CA HIS A 75 0.19 -7.86 -6.16
C HIS A 75 0.16 -8.87 -7.32
N CYS A 76 0.33 -8.41 -8.56
CA CYS A 76 0.39 -9.29 -9.73
C CYS A 76 1.59 -10.26 -9.68
N SER A 77 2.77 -9.77 -9.24
CA SER A 77 3.97 -10.60 -9.10
C SER A 77 3.82 -11.64 -7.99
N VAL A 78 3.30 -11.25 -6.83
CA VAL A 78 3.06 -12.17 -5.71
C VAL A 78 2.03 -13.23 -6.08
N VAL A 79 0.94 -12.87 -6.76
CA VAL A 79 -0.05 -13.84 -7.28
C VAL A 79 0.61 -14.80 -8.26
N PHE A 80 1.43 -14.30 -9.20
CA PHE A 80 2.11 -15.16 -10.17
C PHE A 80 3.11 -16.13 -9.52
N VAL A 81 3.92 -15.65 -8.58
CA VAL A 81 4.88 -16.47 -7.82
C VAL A 81 4.17 -17.48 -6.92
N ALA A 82 3.06 -17.09 -6.29
CA ALA A 82 2.27 -17.96 -5.42
C ALA A 82 1.60 -19.09 -6.21
N GLU A 83 1.02 -18.80 -7.38
CA GLU A 83 0.46 -19.82 -8.28
C GLU A 83 1.56 -20.77 -8.79
N TYR A 84 2.74 -20.25 -9.13
CA TYR A 84 3.85 -21.05 -9.65
C TYR A 84 4.49 -21.97 -8.60
N TYR A 85 4.57 -21.55 -7.34
CA TYR A 85 5.10 -22.37 -6.24
C TYR A 85 4.04 -23.26 -5.57
N GLY A 86 2.75 -22.92 -5.66
CA GLY A 86 1.64 -23.69 -5.09
C GLY A 86 1.15 -24.86 -5.95
N GLY A 87 1.65 -24.98 -7.19
CA GLY A 87 1.33 -26.06 -8.13
C GLY A 87 2.20 -27.32 -8.02
N ARG A 88 3.00 -27.48 -6.96
CA ARG A 88 3.75 -28.71 -6.62
C ARG A 88 3.34 -29.22 -5.25
#